data_AF-A0A9E3H1C0-F1
#
_entry.id   AF-A0A9E3H1C0-F1
#
_cell.length_a   1.000
_cell.length_b   1.000
_cell.length_c   1.000
_cell.angle_alpha   90.00
_cell.angle_beta   90.00
_cell.angle_gamma   90.00
#
_symmetry.space_group_name_H-M   'P 1'
#
loop_
_entity.id
_entity.type
_entity.pdbx_description
1 polymer ?
#
loop_
_entity_poly.entity_id
_entity_poly.type
_entity_poly.pdbx_seq_one_letter_code
_entity_poly.pdbx_strand_id
1 'polypeptide(L)'
;RAVFVPPDTEAWALAKRFTLFISRLRVAVGGAMEDNGPLMTLGALIWNRLTDAANRFAVIAAQPVARTRCRPPEPAPEPENTVSEDAVSEDGTPVDPFPSRRLRARPKKPLRLLPRGYGWLARMGPDLVPYGIEFAYLLAQPEMAELLATAPRLWRVLRPICRMFGIMPPETLPPPPPRPARRAPVARPDPVRMLRLSDAAAAREYGPQGFRPPLFGR
;
A
#
# COMPACT_ATOMS: atom_id res chain seq x y z
N ARG A 1 -9.56 19.45 16.51
CA ARG A 1 -11.04 19.41 16.57
C ARG A 1 -11.58 19.05 15.19
N ALA A 2 -12.30 17.93 15.07
CA ALA A 2 -12.99 17.60 13.82
C ALA A 2 -14.28 18.45 13.79
N VAL A 3 -14.47 19.24 12.72
CA VAL A 3 -15.73 19.93 12.49
C VAL A 3 -16.75 18.85 12.14
N PHE A 4 -17.77 18.71 12.97
CA PHE A 4 -18.90 17.84 12.70
C PHE A 4 -19.67 18.46 11.53
N VAL A 5 -19.61 17.83 10.36
CA VAL A 5 -20.39 18.26 9.20
C VAL A 5 -21.80 17.67 9.38
N PRO A 6 -22.87 18.49 9.37
CA PRO A 6 -24.22 17.98 9.55
C PRO A 6 -24.62 17.04 8.40
N PRO A 7 -25.46 16.03 8.68
CA PRO A 7 -25.85 14.97 7.73
C PRO A 7 -26.69 15.46 6.53
N ASP A 8 -27.14 16.71 6.51
CA ASP A 8 -28.01 17.27 5.46
C ASP A 8 -27.25 17.87 4.27
N THR A 9 -25.95 17.61 4.15
CA THR A 9 -25.16 18.09 3.01
C THR A 9 -25.37 17.20 1.79
N GLU A 10 -25.41 17.79 0.59
CA GLU A 10 -25.52 17.08 -0.70
C GLU A 10 -24.45 15.98 -0.85
N ALA A 11 -23.27 16.19 -0.25
CA ALA A 11 -22.20 15.20 -0.17
C ALA A 11 -22.63 13.89 0.52
N TRP A 12 -23.45 13.96 1.58
CA TRP A 12 -23.96 12.79 2.28
C TRP A 12 -25.00 12.04 1.45
N ALA A 13 -25.92 12.78 0.79
CA ALA A 13 -26.88 12.20 -0.14
C ALA A 13 -26.17 11.45 -1.29
N LEU A 14 -25.09 12.03 -1.80
CA LEU A 14 -24.28 11.43 -2.86
C LEU A 14 -23.49 10.21 -2.38
N ALA A 15 -22.92 10.23 -1.17
CA ALA A 15 -22.30 9.05 -0.56
C ALA A 15 -23.31 7.90 -0.37
N LYS A 16 -24.56 8.22 0.01
CA LYS A 16 -25.66 7.26 0.10
C LYS A 16 -26.01 6.68 -1.26
N ARG A 17 -26.14 7.51 -2.32
CA ARG A 17 -26.35 7.04 -3.71
C ARG A 17 -25.22 6.11 -4.16
N PHE A 18 -23.97 6.47 -3.91
CA PHE A 18 -22.82 5.62 -4.24
C PHE A 18 -22.84 4.29 -3.50
N THR A 19 -23.19 4.29 -2.21
CA THR A 19 -23.33 3.07 -1.41
C THR A 19 -24.45 2.17 -1.94
N LEU A 20 -25.60 2.75 -2.30
CA LEU A 20 -26.71 2.02 -2.92
C LEU A 20 -26.32 1.42 -4.28
N PHE A 21 -25.56 2.16 -5.09
CA PHE A 21 -25.01 1.66 -6.34
C PHE A 21 -24.11 0.43 -6.12
N ILE A 22 -23.16 0.50 -5.17
CA ILE A 22 -22.28 -0.63 -4.83
C ILE A 22 -23.08 -1.84 -4.32
N SER A 23 -24.14 -1.61 -3.55
CA SER A 23 -25.03 -2.67 -3.06
C SER A 23 -25.80 -3.35 -4.20
N ARG A 24 -26.32 -2.60 -5.17
CA ARG A 24 -27.00 -3.20 -6.35
C ARG A 24 -26.02 -3.94 -7.25
N LEU A 25 -24.85 -3.35 -7.50
CA LEU A 25 -23.77 -3.99 -8.24
C LEU A 25 -23.36 -5.32 -7.60
N ARG A 26 -23.35 -5.41 -6.26
CA ARG A 26 -23.08 -6.66 -5.55
C ARG A 26 -24.06 -7.77 -5.92
N VAL A 27 -25.36 -7.47 -5.88
CA VAL A 27 -26.41 -8.44 -6.19
C VAL A 27 -26.25 -8.94 -7.63
N ALA A 28 -25.99 -8.02 -8.57
CA ALA A 28 -25.76 -8.38 -9.97
C ALA A 28 -24.49 -9.21 -10.19
N VAL A 29 -23.37 -8.87 -9.54
CA VAL A 29 -22.14 -9.65 -9.62
C VAL A 29 -22.31 -11.04 -9.00
N GLY A 30 -23.08 -11.13 -7.91
CA GLY A 30 -23.44 -12.41 -7.29
C GLY A 30 -24.22 -13.30 -8.28
N GLY A 31 -25.31 -12.78 -8.84
CA GLY A 31 -26.13 -13.50 -9.82
C GLY A 31 -25.32 -13.93 -11.06
N ALA A 32 -24.49 -13.04 -11.62
CA ALA A 32 -23.66 -13.37 -12.77
C ALA A 32 -22.59 -14.44 -12.50
N MET A 33 -22.27 -14.70 -11.22
CA MET A 33 -21.27 -15.70 -10.81
C MET A 33 -21.87 -17.02 -10.32
N GLU A 34 -23.16 -17.07 -10.01
CA GLU A 34 -23.85 -18.30 -9.58
C GLU A 34 -23.72 -19.43 -10.61
N ASP A 35 -23.71 -19.07 -11.90
CA ASP A 35 -23.53 -20.03 -12.99
C ASP A 35 -22.06 -20.47 -13.20
N ASN A 36 -21.11 -19.86 -12.50
CA ASN A 36 -19.67 -20.02 -12.74
C ASN A 36 -18.87 -20.20 -11.44
N GLY A 37 -18.90 -21.41 -10.87
CA GLY A 37 -18.20 -21.77 -9.63
C GLY A 37 -16.75 -21.25 -9.48
N PRO A 38 -15.88 -21.31 -10.51
CA PRO A 38 -14.53 -20.76 -10.43
C PRO A 38 -14.48 -19.23 -10.19
N LEU A 39 -15.49 -18.50 -10.68
CA LEU A 39 -15.61 -17.05 -10.54
C LEU A 39 -16.03 -16.62 -9.13
N MET A 40 -16.60 -17.51 -8.31
CA MET A 40 -16.98 -17.17 -6.92
C MET A 40 -15.82 -16.59 -6.11
N THR A 41 -14.63 -17.17 -6.26
CA THR A 41 -13.44 -16.69 -5.56
C THR A 41 -12.97 -15.32 -6.08
N LEU A 42 -13.17 -15.06 -7.38
CA LEU A 42 -12.92 -13.75 -7.97
C LEU A 42 -13.97 -12.74 -7.47
N GLY A 43 -15.24 -13.12 -7.41
CA GLY A 43 -16.33 -12.33 -6.84
C GLY A 43 -16.03 -11.85 -5.43
N ALA A 44 -15.54 -12.73 -4.56
CA ALA A 44 -15.13 -12.34 -3.21
C ALA A 44 -14.00 -11.29 -3.18
N LEU A 45 -13.03 -11.39 -4.10
CA LEU A 45 -11.94 -10.40 -4.21
C LEU A 45 -12.43 -9.05 -4.74
N ILE A 46 -13.32 -9.08 -5.73
CA ILE A 46 -13.96 -7.89 -6.30
C ILE A 46 -14.78 -7.20 -5.22
N TRP A 47 -15.55 -8.00 -4.47
CA TRP A 47 -16.37 -7.53 -3.37
C TRP A 47 -15.54 -6.79 -2.32
N ASN A 48 -14.50 -7.44 -1.78
CA ASN A 48 -13.60 -6.81 -0.79
C ASN A 48 -13.03 -5.48 -1.31
N ARG A 49 -12.74 -5.39 -2.61
CA ARG A 49 -12.24 -4.18 -3.23
C ARG A 49 -13.32 -3.10 -3.38
N LEU A 50 -14.55 -3.45 -3.77
CA LEU A 50 -15.67 -2.52 -3.88
C LEU A 50 -16.09 -1.99 -2.51
N THR A 51 -16.14 -2.84 -1.49
CA THR A 51 -16.44 -2.43 -0.10
C THR A 51 -15.34 -1.53 0.47
N ASP A 52 -14.06 -1.87 0.28
CA ASP A 52 -12.95 -0.99 0.67
C ASP A 52 -13.03 0.37 -0.05
N ALA A 53 -13.39 0.38 -1.34
CA ALA A 53 -13.59 1.60 -2.09
C ALA A 53 -14.78 2.43 -1.56
N ALA A 54 -15.93 1.80 -1.25
CA ALA A 54 -17.09 2.48 -0.66
C ALA A 54 -16.78 3.07 0.72
N ASN A 55 -16.11 2.31 1.58
CA ASN A 55 -15.70 2.78 2.90
C ASN A 55 -14.72 3.96 2.80
N ARG A 56 -13.72 3.87 1.91
CA ARG A 56 -12.80 4.99 1.67
C ARG A 56 -13.50 6.20 1.05
N PHE A 57 -14.45 5.97 0.15
CA PHE A 57 -15.27 7.02 -0.44
C PHE A 57 -16.02 7.77 0.66
N ALA A 58 -16.75 7.06 1.53
CA ALA A 58 -17.50 7.66 2.62
C ALA A 58 -16.59 8.46 3.58
N VAL A 59 -15.42 7.92 3.94
CA VAL A 59 -14.45 8.62 4.80
C VAL A 59 -13.91 9.90 4.16
N ILE A 60 -13.60 9.88 2.85
CA ILE A 60 -13.10 11.06 2.13
C ILE A 60 -14.22 12.07 1.89
N ALA A 61 -15.43 11.62 1.54
CA ALA A 61 -16.58 12.47 1.29
C ALA A 61 -17.04 13.19 2.57
N ALA A 62 -16.91 12.55 3.74
CA ALA A 62 -17.18 13.18 5.03
C ALA A 62 -16.10 14.22 5.44
N GLN A 63 -14.92 14.21 4.80
CA GLN A 63 -13.81 15.12 5.09
C GLN A 63 -13.17 15.62 3.77
N PRO A 64 -13.93 16.37 2.95
CA PRO A 64 -13.50 16.72 1.59
C PRO A 64 -12.33 17.69 1.60
N VAL A 65 -12.19 18.51 2.66
CA VAL A 65 -11.07 19.44 2.81
C VAL A 65 -9.79 18.64 2.81
N ALA A 66 -9.02 18.80 1.73
CA ALA A 66 -7.69 18.28 1.61
C ALA A 66 -6.92 18.75 2.84
N ARG A 67 -6.75 17.85 3.82
CA ARG A 67 -5.57 17.86 4.66
C ARG A 67 -4.43 17.56 3.70
N THR A 68 -4.01 18.56 2.92
CA THR A 68 -2.61 18.81 2.65
C THR A 68 -1.99 18.69 4.01
N ARG A 69 -1.47 17.49 4.29
CA ARG A 69 -0.48 17.32 5.33
C ARG A 69 0.74 18.07 4.79
N CYS A 70 0.67 19.39 4.73
CA CYS A 70 1.70 20.19 5.34
C CYS A 70 1.65 19.76 6.80
N ARG A 71 2.22 18.57 7.09
CA ARG A 71 2.76 18.33 8.41
C ARG A 71 3.67 19.54 8.56
N PRO A 72 3.40 20.48 9.47
CA PRO A 72 4.37 21.51 9.78
C PRO A 72 5.69 20.77 9.91
N PRO A 73 6.76 21.18 9.19
CA PRO A 73 8.02 20.48 9.25
C PRO A 73 8.30 20.22 10.72
N GLU A 74 8.25 18.95 11.10
CA GLU A 74 8.52 18.56 12.46
C GLU A 74 9.92 19.11 12.71
N PRO A 75 10.09 20.01 13.69
CA PRO A 75 11.38 20.63 13.93
C PRO A 75 12.39 19.49 13.97
N ALA A 76 13.43 19.62 13.13
CA ALA A 76 14.46 18.59 13.04
C ALA A 76 14.83 18.21 14.47
N PRO A 77 14.84 16.91 14.83
CA PRO A 77 15.23 16.51 16.18
C PRO A 77 16.57 17.20 16.44
N GLU A 78 16.56 18.13 17.40
CA GLU A 78 17.78 18.80 17.79
C GLU A 78 18.77 17.70 18.16
N PRO A 79 20.03 17.79 17.72
CA PRO A 79 21.04 16.83 18.13
C PRO A 79 21.15 16.94 19.65
N GLU A 80 20.49 16.03 20.36
CA GLU A 80 20.70 15.79 21.79
C GLU A 80 22.14 15.31 21.93
N ASN A 81 23.04 16.29 22.08
CA ASN A 81 24.38 16.13 22.61
C ASN A 81 24.26 15.85 24.11
N THR A 82 23.79 14.65 24.47
CA THR A 82 23.96 14.10 25.82
C THR A 82 25.02 13.01 25.73
N VAL A 83 26.26 13.47 25.66
CA VAL A 83 27.40 12.71 26.19
C VAL A 83 27.19 12.70 27.71
N SER A 84 26.49 11.68 28.21
CA SER A 84 26.57 11.28 29.61
C SER A 84 27.58 10.15 29.68
N GLU A 85 28.85 10.54 29.72
CA GLU A 85 29.92 9.75 30.33
C GLU A 85 29.64 9.73 31.83
N ASP A 86 29.07 8.64 32.34
CA ASP A 86 29.17 8.17 33.74
C ASP A 86 28.08 7.11 34.01
N ALA A 87 28.24 5.93 33.42
CA ALA A 87 27.53 4.74 33.86
C ALA A 87 28.40 3.50 33.56
N VAL A 88 29.45 3.36 34.36
CA VAL A 88 30.17 2.10 34.52
C VAL A 88 29.23 1.15 35.28
N SER A 89 28.48 0.34 34.54
CA SER A 89 27.80 -0.85 35.08
C SER A 89 28.54 -2.08 34.60
N GLU A 90 29.48 -2.52 35.42
CA GLU A 90 30.06 -3.86 35.36
C GLU A 90 29.07 -4.87 35.94
N ASP A 91 28.11 -5.32 35.14
CA ASP A 91 27.51 -6.63 35.41
C ASP A 91 27.15 -7.33 34.10
N GLY A 92 27.88 -8.40 33.84
CA GLY A 92 27.95 -9.08 32.57
C GLY A 92 26.72 -9.93 32.32
N THR A 93 25.71 -9.35 31.65
CA THR A 93 24.77 -10.16 30.87
C THR A 93 24.59 -9.49 29.50
N PRO A 94 24.99 -10.12 28.38
CA PRO A 94 24.76 -9.59 27.04
C PRO A 94 23.26 -9.63 26.71
N VAL A 95 22.53 -8.61 27.12
CA VAL A 95 21.13 -8.40 26.72
C VAL A 95 21.17 -7.73 25.36
N ASP A 96 21.01 -8.53 24.30
CA ASP A 96 20.91 -8.05 22.92
C ASP A 96 19.70 -7.08 22.80
N PRO A 97 19.89 -5.75 22.69
CA PRO A 97 18.82 -4.76 22.90
C PRO A 97 17.87 -4.64 21.70
N PHE A 98 18.11 -5.41 20.63
CA PHE A 98 17.24 -5.44 19.47
C PHE A 98 16.79 -6.87 19.27
N PRO A 99 15.56 -7.25 19.70
CA PRO A 99 14.97 -8.50 19.23
C PRO A 99 14.90 -8.37 17.72
N SER A 100 15.85 -9.04 17.06
CA SER A 100 15.98 -9.12 15.62
C SER A 100 14.59 -9.35 15.10
N ARG A 101 14.01 -8.28 14.53
CA ARG A 101 12.61 -8.18 14.13
C ARG A 101 12.44 -9.22 13.05
N ARG A 102 12.18 -10.45 13.46
CA ARG A 102 12.17 -11.63 12.60
C ARG A 102 11.30 -11.22 11.44
N LEU A 103 11.93 -11.03 10.30
CA LEU A 103 11.29 -10.72 9.04
C LEU A 103 10.41 -11.94 8.81
N ARG A 104 9.19 -11.93 9.38
CA ARG A 104 8.21 -12.98 9.20
C ARG A 104 8.07 -13.05 7.70
N ALA A 105 8.64 -14.11 7.12
CA ALA A 105 8.64 -14.34 5.69
C ALA A 105 7.17 -14.34 5.32
N ARG A 106 6.71 -13.19 4.80
CA ARG A 106 5.30 -12.96 4.56
C ARG A 106 4.95 -14.04 3.54
N PRO A 107 4.09 -15.03 3.89
CA PRO A 107 3.83 -16.13 2.99
C PRO A 107 3.45 -15.52 1.65
N LYS A 108 4.19 -15.90 0.59
CA LYS A 108 3.94 -15.45 -0.78
C LYS A 108 2.62 -16.08 -1.20
N LYS A 109 1.51 -15.52 -0.70
CA LYS A 109 0.17 -15.95 -1.05
C LYS A 109 0.09 -15.81 -2.57
N PRO A 110 -0.24 -16.88 -3.33
CA PRO A 110 -0.44 -16.75 -4.76
C PRO A 110 -1.51 -15.68 -4.92
N LEU A 111 -1.12 -14.52 -5.43
CA LEU A 111 -2.04 -13.46 -5.73
C LEU A 111 -2.91 -14.03 -6.84
N ARG A 112 -4.11 -14.53 -6.52
CA ARG A 112 -5.13 -14.76 -7.55
C ARG A 112 -5.34 -13.40 -8.19
N LEU A 113 -4.73 -13.22 -9.36
CA LEU A 113 -4.63 -11.93 -10.02
C LEU A 113 -6.03 -11.60 -10.50
N LEU A 114 -6.66 -10.60 -9.89
CA LEU A 114 -7.82 -9.95 -10.51
C LEU A 114 -7.43 -9.58 -11.95
N PRO A 115 -8.34 -9.80 -12.93
CA PRO A 115 -8.11 -9.36 -14.29
C PRO A 115 -7.67 -7.90 -14.29
N ARG A 116 -6.55 -7.63 -14.96
CA ARG A 116 -5.96 -6.28 -15.06
C ARG A 116 -6.37 -5.57 -16.34
N GLY A 117 -7.20 -6.19 -17.17
CA GLY A 117 -7.72 -5.60 -18.41
C GLY A 117 -8.48 -4.30 -18.14
N TYR A 118 -8.78 -3.57 -19.18
CA TYR A 118 -9.72 -2.46 -19.13
C TYR A 118 -11.11 -2.99 -19.50
N GLY A 119 -12.17 -2.58 -18.79
CA GLY A 119 -13.54 -3.04 -19.05
C GLY A 119 -13.77 -4.52 -18.75
N TRP A 120 -12.93 -5.15 -17.94
CA TRP A 120 -13.01 -6.59 -17.72
C TRP A 120 -14.27 -7.00 -16.94
N LEU A 121 -14.86 -6.12 -16.12
CA LEU A 121 -16.10 -6.40 -15.40
C LEU A 121 -17.28 -6.47 -16.36
N ALA A 122 -17.36 -5.54 -17.32
CA ALA A 122 -18.37 -5.55 -18.38
C ALA A 122 -18.24 -6.79 -19.29
N ARG A 123 -17.03 -7.36 -19.42
CA ARG A 123 -16.79 -8.60 -20.16
C ARG A 123 -17.16 -9.88 -19.39
N MET A 124 -17.35 -9.82 -18.07
CA MET A 124 -17.73 -10.99 -17.29
C MET A 124 -19.21 -11.35 -17.45
N GLY A 125 -20.07 -10.39 -17.80
CA GLY A 125 -21.48 -10.64 -18.04
C GLY A 125 -22.18 -9.42 -18.62
N PRO A 126 -23.09 -9.60 -19.60
CA PRO A 126 -23.84 -8.50 -20.19
C PRO A 126 -24.72 -7.77 -19.15
N ASP A 127 -25.17 -8.48 -18.12
CA ASP A 127 -25.98 -7.92 -17.02
C ASP A 127 -25.24 -6.86 -16.19
N LEU A 128 -23.91 -6.81 -16.30
CA LEU A 128 -23.07 -5.83 -15.60
C LEU A 128 -22.87 -4.53 -16.40
N VAL A 129 -23.23 -4.51 -17.68
CA VAL A 129 -23.09 -3.33 -18.55
C VAL A 129 -23.96 -2.14 -18.09
N PRO A 130 -25.25 -2.32 -17.73
CA PRO A 130 -26.09 -1.23 -17.25
C PRO A 130 -25.50 -0.51 -16.02
N TYR A 131 -24.82 -1.24 -15.14
CA TYR A 131 -24.16 -0.65 -13.97
C TYR A 131 -22.97 0.24 -14.34
N GLY A 132 -22.28 -0.06 -15.45
CA GLY A 132 -21.24 0.82 -15.99
C GLY A 132 -21.83 2.15 -16.46
N ILE A 133 -22.98 2.11 -17.15
CA ILE A 133 -23.70 3.31 -17.61
C ILE A 133 -24.21 4.12 -16.41
N GLU A 134 -24.84 3.46 -15.43
CA GLU A 134 -25.32 4.11 -14.22
C GLU A 134 -24.17 4.77 -13.44
N PHE A 135 -23.02 4.09 -13.36
CA PHE A 135 -21.85 4.66 -12.73
C PHE A 135 -21.29 5.85 -13.50
N ALA A 136 -21.23 5.78 -14.82
CA ALA A 136 -20.84 6.93 -15.66
C ALA A 136 -21.78 8.11 -15.47
N TYR A 137 -23.10 7.87 -15.40
CA TYR A 137 -24.09 8.90 -15.10
C TYR A 137 -23.89 9.51 -13.71
N LEU A 138 -23.63 8.69 -12.69
CA LEU A 138 -23.33 9.15 -11.34
C LEU A 138 -22.06 10.03 -11.31
N LEU A 139 -21.04 9.69 -12.10
CA LEU A 139 -19.81 10.49 -12.24
C LEU A 139 -20.03 11.81 -13.00
N ALA A 140 -21.03 11.87 -13.88
CA ALA A 140 -21.38 13.05 -14.65
C ALA A 140 -22.28 14.04 -13.88
N GLN A 141 -22.80 13.66 -12.71
CA GLN A 141 -23.59 14.55 -11.86
C GLN A 141 -22.73 15.74 -11.39
N PRO A 142 -23.24 16.99 -11.46
CA PRO A 142 -22.47 18.17 -11.07
C PRO A 142 -21.99 18.10 -9.62
N GLU A 143 -22.82 17.57 -8.71
CA GLU A 143 -22.49 17.41 -7.29
C GLU A 143 -21.33 16.43 -7.10
N MET A 144 -21.24 15.38 -7.94
CA MET A 144 -20.11 14.45 -7.94
C MET A 144 -18.86 15.13 -8.50
N ALA A 145 -18.98 15.89 -9.58
CA ALA A 145 -17.87 16.63 -10.17
C ALA A 145 -17.27 17.66 -9.19
N GLU A 146 -18.11 18.40 -8.47
CA GLU A 146 -17.69 19.35 -7.43
C GLU A 146 -17.00 18.66 -6.26
N LEU A 147 -17.56 17.54 -5.79
CA LEU A 147 -16.93 16.72 -4.74
C LEU A 147 -15.55 16.21 -5.19
N LEU A 148 -15.43 15.79 -6.44
CA LEU A 148 -14.21 15.29 -7.04
C LEU A 148 -13.15 16.38 -7.25
N ALA A 149 -13.58 17.59 -7.59
CA ALA A 149 -12.72 18.77 -7.68
C ALA A 149 -12.18 19.17 -6.29
N THR A 150 -13.04 19.13 -5.27
CA THR A 150 -12.68 19.45 -3.88
C THR A 150 -11.76 18.39 -3.28
N ALA A 151 -12.00 17.12 -3.58
CA ALA A 151 -11.25 15.99 -3.05
C ALA A 151 -10.64 15.10 -4.17
N PRO A 152 -9.54 15.51 -4.82
CA PRO A 152 -8.89 14.71 -5.87
C PRO A 152 -8.39 13.33 -5.41
N ARG A 153 -8.30 13.09 -4.09
CA ARG A 153 -8.01 11.76 -3.53
C ARG A 153 -9.11 10.75 -3.83
N LEU A 154 -10.36 11.19 -3.96
CA LEU A 154 -11.51 10.35 -4.25
C LEU A 154 -11.36 9.67 -5.60
N TRP A 155 -10.81 10.37 -6.60
CA TRP A 155 -10.46 9.79 -7.89
C TRP A 155 -9.51 8.60 -7.80
N ARG A 156 -8.59 8.56 -6.83
CA ARG A 156 -7.70 7.40 -6.66
C ARG A 156 -8.47 6.16 -6.23
N VAL A 157 -9.56 6.35 -5.50
CA VAL A 157 -10.47 5.28 -5.06
C VAL A 157 -11.37 4.83 -6.21
N LEU A 158 -11.85 5.76 -7.02
CA LEU A 158 -12.76 5.48 -8.15
C LEU A 158 -12.04 4.94 -9.38
N ARG A 159 -10.79 5.31 -9.64
CA ARG A 159 -10.04 4.92 -10.84
C ARG A 159 -9.98 3.40 -11.07
N PRO A 160 -9.77 2.54 -10.05
CA PRO A 160 -9.94 1.11 -10.19
C PRO A 160 -11.33 0.72 -10.70
N ILE A 161 -12.40 1.31 -10.18
CA ILE A 161 -13.79 1.02 -10.56
C ILE A 161 -14.05 1.46 -12.01
N CYS A 162 -13.61 2.66 -12.38
CA CYS A 162 -13.69 3.11 -13.78
C CYS A 162 -12.98 2.13 -14.72
N ARG A 163 -11.77 1.66 -14.37
CA ARG A 163 -11.04 0.66 -15.16
C ARG A 163 -11.76 -0.69 -15.23
N MET A 164 -12.44 -1.12 -14.16
CA MET A 164 -13.24 -2.35 -14.15
C MET A 164 -14.37 -2.27 -15.18
N PHE A 165 -15.10 -1.16 -15.20
CA PHE A 165 -16.20 -0.93 -16.14
C PHE A 165 -15.76 -0.50 -17.54
N GLY A 166 -14.50 -0.08 -17.71
CA GLY A 166 -14.03 0.43 -18.99
C GLY A 166 -14.47 1.88 -19.24
N ILE A 167 -14.72 2.63 -18.17
CA ILE A 167 -15.04 4.06 -18.20
C ILE A 167 -13.73 4.82 -18.12
N MET A 168 -13.52 5.76 -19.05
CA MET A 168 -12.32 6.56 -19.08
C MET A 168 -12.50 7.66 -18.03
N PRO A 169 -11.62 7.75 -17.01
CA PRO A 169 -11.71 8.87 -16.10
C PRO A 169 -11.47 10.17 -16.89
N PRO A 170 -12.20 11.26 -16.58
CA PRO A 170 -11.97 12.55 -17.21
C PRO A 170 -10.50 12.94 -17.06
N GLU A 171 -9.93 13.45 -18.15
CA GLU A 171 -8.50 13.72 -18.30
C GLU A 171 -8.00 14.85 -17.39
N THR A 172 -8.91 15.60 -16.77
CA THR A 172 -8.66 16.69 -15.82
C THR A 172 -7.99 16.25 -14.52
N LEU A 173 -7.63 14.98 -14.40
CA LEU A 173 -6.93 14.47 -13.24
C LEU A 173 -5.48 14.94 -13.21
N PRO A 174 -5.02 15.59 -12.12
CA PRO A 174 -3.62 15.90 -11.97
C PRO A 174 -2.81 14.60 -12.07
N PRO A 175 -1.69 14.60 -12.82
CA PRO A 175 -0.86 13.41 -12.95
C PRO A 175 -0.48 12.93 -11.54
N PRO A 176 -0.36 11.59 -11.33
CA PRO A 176 0.09 11.09 -10.04
C PRO A 176 1.41 11.79 -9.70
N PRO A 177 1.59 12.28 -8.46
CA PRO A 177 2.82 12.95 -8.09
C PRO A 177 4.00 12.02 -8.43
N PRO A 178 5.12 12.56 -8.95
CA PRO A 178 6.27 11.75 -9.28
C PRO A 178 6.60 10.89 -8.07
N ARG A 179 6.62 9.57 -8.25
CA ARG A 179 7.02 8.69 -7.15
C ARG A 179 8.42 9.13 -6.76
N PRO A 180 8.68 9.43 -5.48
CA PRO A 180 10.04 9.74 -5.06
C PRO A 180 10.91 8.60 -5.58
N ALA A 181 12.01 8.96 -6.26
CA ALA A 181 12.94 7.99 -6.81
C ALA A 181 13.17 6.96 -5.71
N ARG A 182 12.76 5.71 -5.97
CA ARG A 182 12.89 4.63 -4.99
C ARG A 182 14.35 4.67 -4.59
N ARG A 183 14.65 5.09 -3.34
CA ARG A 183 16.03 5.16 -2.86
C ARG A 183 16.65 3.85 -3.29
N ALA A 184 17.70 3.96 -4.12
CA ALA A 184 18.43 2.80 -4.58
C ALA A 184 18.63 1.93 -3.35
N PRO A 185 18.23 0.64 -3.38
CA PRO A 185 18.38 -0.22 -2.22
C PRO A 185 19.80 0.00 -1.73
N VAL A 186 19.95 0.60 -0.53
CA VAL A 186 21.28 0.81 0.05
C VAL A 186 21.90 -0.56 -0.02
N ALA A 187 22.95 -0.68 -0.83
CA ALA A 187 23.56 -1.97 -1.12
C ALA A 187 23.86 -2.56 0.24
N ARG A 188 23.07 -3.56 0.63
CA ARG A 188 23.32 -4.23 1.90
C ARG A 188 24.73 -4.77 1.73
N PRO A 189 25.68 -4.41 2.62
CA PRO A 189 27.03 -4.91 2.52
C PRO A 189 26.94 -6.41 2.38
N ASP A 190 27.50 -6.91 1.28
CA ASP A 190 27.43 -8.31 0.92
C ASP A 190 28.04 -9.11 2.09
N PRO A 191 27.27 -9.98 2.77
CA PRO A 191 27.76 -10.72 3.93
C PRO A 191 29.00 -11.56 3.59
N VAL A 192 29.15 -11.97 2.33
CA VAL A 192 30.33 -12.70 1.85
C VAL A 192 31.57 -11.80 1.82
N ARG A 193 31.39 -10.51 1.54
CA ARG A 193 32.48 -9.54 1.53
C ARG A 193 32.94 -9.19 2.95
N MET A 194 32.03 -9.23 3.94
CA MET A 194 32.42 -9.09 5.35
C MET A 194 33.20 -10.31 5.84
N LEU A 195 32.76 -11.53 5.51
CA LEU A 195 33.48 -12.76 5.90
C LEU A 195 34.91 -12.77 5.34
N ARG A 196 35.10 -12.37 4.07
CA ARG A 196 36.45 -12.30 3.46
C ARG A 196 37.35 -11.22 4.04
N LEU A 197 36.79 -10.13 4.56
CA LEU A 197 37.56 -9.08 5.24
C LEU A 197 38.01 -9.54 6.64
N SER A 198 37.17 -10.33 7.34
CA SER A 198 37.53 -10.93 8.62
C SER A 198 38.65 -11.98 8.48
N ASP A 199 38.61 -12.81 7.43
CA ASP A 199 39.65 -13.81 7.18
C ASP A 199 40.99 -13.16 6.78
N ALA A 200 40.95 -12.06 6.02
CA ALA A 200 42.15 -11.31 5.65
C ALA A 200 42.77 -10.53 6.82
N ALA A 201 41.97 -10.15 7.82
CA ALA A 201 42.47 -9.55 9.06
C ALA A 201 43.14 -10.62 9.95
N ALA A 202 42.54 -11.80 10.09
CA ALA A 202 43.13 -12.91 10.86
C ALA A 202 44.47 -13.39 10.29
N ALA A 203 44.63 -13.39 8.96
CA ALA A 203 45.88 -13.77 8.30
C ALA A 203 47.05 -12.77 8.54
N ARG A 204 46.77 -11.54 8.99
CA ARG A 204 47.81 -10.58 9.37
C ARG A 204 48.28 -10.72 10.82
N GLU A 205 47.44 -11.26 11.68
CA GLU A 205 47.78 -11.51 13.09
C GLU A 205 48.64 -12.78 13.25
N TYR A 206 48.42 -13.78 12.39
CA TYR A 206 49.28 -14.96 12.29
C TYR A 206 50.37 -14.75 11.23
N GLY A 207 51.39 -13.96 11.57
CA GLY A 207 52.60 -13.84 10.77
C GLY A 207 53.31 -15.19 10.55
N PRO A 208 54.20 -15.30 9.55
CA PRO A 208 54.84 -16.55 9.10
C PRO A 208 55.92 -17.04 10.06
N GLN A 209 55.61 -17.17 11.34
CA GLN A 209 56.51 -17.82 12.30
C GLN A 209 56.29 -19.33 12.27
N GLY A 210 57.00 -19.96 11.32
CA GLY A 210 57.70 -21.22 11.59
C GLY A 210 56.84 -22.45 11.89
N PHE A 211 55.94 -22.85 10.99
CA PHE A 211 55.52 -24.26 10.96
C PHE A 211 56.65 -25.09 10.33
N ARG A 212 57.57 -25.60 11.17
CA ARG A 212 58.53 -26.63 10.76
C ARG A 212 57.83 -27.99 10.82
N PRO A 213 57.57 -28.67 9.69
CA PRO A 213 57.08 -30.03 9.73
C PRO A 213 58.15 -30.95 10.34
N PRO A 214 57.76 -31.94 11.16
CA PRO A 214 58.71 -32.89 11.73
C PRO A 214 59.28 -33.77 10.61
N LEU A 215 60.62 -33.74 10.48
CA LEU A 215 61.36 -34.66 9.63
C LEU A 215 61.30 -36.05 10.27
N PHE A 216 60.47 -36.93 9.73
CA PHE A 216 60.53 -38.36 10.05
C PHE A 216 61.72 -38.98 9.31
N GLY A 217 62.71 -39.40 10.09
CA GLY A 217 63.88 -40.15 9.64
C GLY A 217 63.53 -41.58 9.21
N ARG A 218 64.35 -42.08 8.29
CA ARG A 218 64.31 -43.41 7.66
C ARG A 218 64.65 -44.54 8.63
#